data_AF-K4A8E1-F1
#
_entry.id   AF-K4A8E1-F1
#
_cell.length_a   1.000
_cell.length_b   1.000
_cell.length_c   1.000
_cell.angle_alpha   90.00
_cell.angle_beta   90.00
_cell.angle_gamma   90.00
#
_symmetry.space_group_name_H-M   'P 1'
#
loop_
_entity.id
_entity.type
_entity.pdbx_description
1 polymer ?
#
loop_
_entity_poly.entity_id
_entity_poly.type
_entity_poly.pdbx_seq_one_letter_code
_entity_poly.pdbx_strand_id
1 'polypeptide(L)'
;MRATIPTPSLLVTPRPPRLHALPSALASASRHHAARGVGRPRTRLRVAAPPSAPGEAAEQAEPSTSAPDSGEKFSWRDHWYPVSLVEDLDPSRPTPFQLLNRDLVIWKDPKSGEWVALDDRCPHRLAPLSEGRIDETGCLQCSYHGWSFDGSGACTRIPQAMPEGPEARAVQSPKACATKFPTLVSQGLLFVWPDENGWEKATATKPPMLPKEFDDPAFSTVTIQRDLYYGYDTLMENVSDPSHIEFAHHKVTGRRDRARPLTFKMESSGAWGYSGANSGNPRITATFEAPCYALNKIEIDTKLPIFGDQKWVIWICSFNIPMAPGKTRSIVCSARNFFQFTMPGKAWWQLVPRWYEHWTSNLVYDGDMIVLQGQEKIFLAASKESSADVNQQYTKITFTPTQADRFVLAFRTWLRKFGNSQPEWFGNASQETLPSTVLSKREMLDRYEQHTLKCSSCKGAYDAFQTLQKVFMGATVVCCATAGIPAEVQLRILIGAAALVSAALAYAFHDLQKNFVFVDYVHADID
;
A
#
# COMPACT_ATOMS: atom_id res chain seq x y z
N MET A 1 -2.65 -59.21 33.29
CA MET A 1 -3.77 -58.35 32.83
C MET A 1 -3.37 -56.89 33.01
N ARG A 2 -2.92 -56.23 31.94
CA ARG A 2 -2.87 -54.76 31.82
C ARG A 2 -3.01 -54.45 30.34
N ALA A 3 -4.09 -53.75 30.02
CA ALA A 3 -4.59 -53.52 28.68
C ALA A 3 -3.81 -52.41 27.98
N THR A 4 -3.49 -52.65 26.71
CA THR A 4 -2.96 -51.74 25.71
C THR A 4 -4.02 -50.72 25.28
N ILE A 5 -3.68 -49.44 25.28
CA ILE A 5 -4.49 -48.31 24.81
C ILE A 5 -4.07 -47.97 23.37
N PRO A 6 -4.97 -47.85 22.38
CA PRO A 6 -4.63 -47.42 21.03
C PRO A 6 -4.76 -45.90 20.83
N THR A 7 -3.83 -45.34 20.06
CA THR A 7 -3.74 -43.97 19.53
C THR A 7 -4.87 -43.63 18.53
N PRO A 8 -5.36 -42.38 18.48
CA PRO A 8 -6.34 -41.94 17.48
C PRO A 8 -5.66 -41.42 16.19
N SER A 9 -6.11 -41.95 15.05
CA SER A 9 -5.72 -41.55 13.69
C SER A 9 -6.41 -40.25 13.25
N LEU A 10 -5.63 -39.40 12.59
CA LEU A 10 -6.03 -38.14 11.95
C LEU A 10 -6.98 -38.36 10.77
N LEU A 11 -8.16 -37.74 10.82
CA LEU A 11 -9.10 -37.65 9.70
C LEU A 11 -8.68 -36.51 8.76
N VAL A 12 -8.25 -36.89 7.56
CA VAL A 12 -7.99 -36.00 6.42
C VAL A 12 -9.30 -35.75 5.67
N THR A 13 -9.69 -34.49 5.51
CA THR A 13 -10.84 -34.09 4.68
C THR A 13 -10.44 -33.95 3.20
N PRO A 14 -11.29 -34.34 2.23
CA PRO A 14 -10.93 -34.28 0.81
C PRO A 14 -11.21 -32.91 0.17
N ARG A 15 -10.27 -32.46 -0.67
CA ARG A 15 -10.35 -31.29 -1.57
C ARG A 15 -11.44 -31.47 -2.66
N PRO A 16 -12.07 -30.39 -3.14
CA PRO A 16 -13.01 -30.45 -4.26
C PRO A 16 -12.29 -30.59 -5.62
N PRO A 17 -12.91 -31.21 -6.64
CA PRO A 17 -12.25 -31.50 -7.91
C PRO A 17 -12.25 -30.28 -8.86
N ARG A 18 -11.16 -30.18 -9.62
CA ARG A 18 -10.95 -29.25 -10.74
C ARG A 18 -11.83 -29.65 -11.93
N LEU A 19 -12.57 -28.69 -12.49
CA LEU A 19 -13.27 -28.85 -13.77
C LEU A 19 -12.27 -28.68 -14.92
N HIS A 20 -12.00 -29.78 -15.63
CA HIS A 20 -11.35 -29.76 -16.94
C HIS A 20 -12.41 -29.74 -18.04
N ALA A 21 -12.26 -28.79 -18.96
CA ALA A 21 -12.99 -28.70 -20.21
C ALA A 21 -12.61 -29.85 -21.15
N LEU A 22 -13.59 -30.38 -21.88
CA LEU A 22 -13.39 -31.23 -23.06
C LEU A 22 -14.37 -30.86 -24.18
N PRO A 23 -14.01 -31.16 -25.44
CA PRO A 23 -14.52 -30.48 -26.63
C PRO A 23 -15.68 -31.23 -27.29
N SER A 24 -16.47 -30.52 -28.08
CA SER A 24 -17.36 -31.14 -29.07
C SER A 24 -17.28 -30.35 -30.38
N ALA A 25 -16.74 -31.00 -31.39
CA ALA A 25 -16.90 -30.66 -32.79
C ALA A 25 -17.75 -31.77 -33.42
N LEU A 26 -18.81 -31.40 -34.15
CA LEU A 26 -19.36 -32.19 -35.26
C LEU A 26 -20.02 -31.23 -36.28
N ALA A 27 -19.59 -31.40 -37.52
CA ALA A 27 -20.06 -30.78 -38.76
C ALA A 27 -21.48 -31.30 -39.12
N SER A 28 -22.21 -30.90 -40.17
CA SER A 28 -22.08 -30.01 -41.32
C SER A 28 -23.51 -29.81 -41.87
N ALA A 29 -23.81 -28.69 -42.53
CA ALA A 29 -24.71 -28.69 -43.69
C ALA A 29 -24.52 -27.40 -44.50
N SER A 30 -24.01 -27.58 -45.71
CA SER A 30 -23.78 -26.57 -46.74
C SER A 30 -25.10 -26.08 -47.35
N ARG A 31 -25.23 -24.77 -47.60
CA ARG A 31 -25.87 -24.25 -48.83
C ARG A 31 -25.14 -22.99 -49.30
N HIS A 32 -24.70 -23.07 -50.56
CA HIS A 32 -24.10 -22.01 -51.35
C HIS A 32 -25.03 -20.80 -51.52
N HIS A 33 -24.46 -19.60 -51.44
CA HIS A 33 -24.74 -18.53 -52.41
C HIS A 33 -23.53 -17.58 -52.49
N ALA A 34 -22.99 -17.46 -53.69
CA ALA A 34 -21.92 -16.54 -54.04
C ALA A 34 -22.48 -15.12 -54.24
N ALA A 35 -21.78 -14.11 -53.73
CA ALA A 35 -21.83 -12.75 -54.27
C ALA A 35 -20.54 -11.99 -53.93
N ARG A 36 -19.93 -11.45 -54.99
CA ARG A 36 -18.74 -10.58 -55.01
C ARG A 36 -19.05 -9.22 -54.33
N GLY A 37 -18.06 -8.60 -53.68
CA GLY A 37 -18.18 -7.22 -53.21
C GLY A 37 -16.95 -6.64 -52.50
N VAL A 38 -16.00 -6.13 -53.29
CA VAL A 38 -15.16 -4.92 -53.11
C VAL A 38 -14.75 -4.49 -51.69
N GLY A 39 -13.44 -4.50 -51.44
CA GLY A 39 -12.82 -3.95 -50.24
C GLY A 39 -12.88 -2.41 -50.14
N ARG A 40 -12.96 -1.91 -48.90
CA ARG A 40 -12.71 -0.51 -48.54
C ARG A 40 -11.90 -0.45 -47.23
N PRO A 41 -10.85 0.39 -47.15
CA PRO A 41 -10.06 0.54 -45.93
C PRO A 41 -10.79 1.40 -44.88
N ARG A 42 -10.61 1.04 -43.60
CA ARG A 42 -11.13 1.77 -42.43
C ARG A 42 -10.38 3.09 -42.25
N THR A 43 -11.06 4.22 -42.48
CA THR A 43 -10.59 5.57 -42.17
C THR A 43 -10.68 5.84 -40.67
N ARG A 44 -9.57 6.27 -40.04
CA ARG A 44 -9.55 6.82 -38.68
C ARG A 44 -10.21 8.20 -38.70
N LEU A 45 -11.31 8.38 -37.96
CA LEU A 45 -11.93 9.69 -37.73
C LEU A 45 -11.02 10.53 -36.83
N ARG A 46 -10.40 11.58 -37.39
CA ARG A 46 -9.81 12.68 -36.63
C ARG A 46 -10.91 13.71 -36.34
N VAL A 47 -11.21 13.93 -35.07
CA VAL A 47 -12.05 15.06 -34.65
C VAL A 47 -11.15 16.30 -34.65
N ALA A 48 -11.44 17.26 -35.51
CA ALA A 48 -10.76 18.56 -35.54
C ALA A 48 -11.38 19.47 -34.48
N ALA A 49 -10.55 20.05 -33.62
CA ALA A 49 -10.95 21.14 -32.72
C ALA A 49 -11.05 22.46 -33.50
N PRO A 50 -11.95 23.38 -33.12
CA PRO A 50 -12.11 24.67 -33.79
C PRO A 50 -10.88 25.58 -33.54
N PRO A 51 -10.52 26.45 -34.50
CA PRO A 51 -9.39 27.36 -34.35
C PRO A 51 -9.70 28.43 -33.30
N SER A 52 -8.84 28.51 -32.28
CA SER A 52 -8.83 29.64 -31.33
C SER A 52 -8.01 30.78 -31.94
N ALA A 53 -8.53 32.00 -31.85
CA ALA A 53 -7.93 33.22 -32.40
C ALA A 53 -6.55 33.53 -31.74
N PRO A 54 -5.63 34.20 -32.46
CA PRO A 54 -4.31 34.52 -31.93
C PRO A 54 -4.40 35.68 -30.93
N GLY A 55 -4.39 35.35 -29.64
CA GLY A 55 -4.00 36.27 -28.58
C GLY A 55 -2.48 36.20 -28.42
N GLU A 56 -1.82 37.35 -28.41
CA GLU A 56 -0.37 37.53 -28.29
C GLU A 56 0.24 36.60 -27.24
N ALA A 57 0.98 35.59 -27.70
CA ALA A 57 1.86 34.81 -26.86
C ALA A 57 3.02 35.72 -26.47
N ALA A 58 2.95 36.30 -25.27
CA ALA A 58 4.14 36.77 -24.60
C ALA A 58 5.04 35.54 -24.40
N GLU A 59 6.12 35.49 -25.18
CA GLU A 59 7.22 34.55 -25.08
C GLU A 59 7.89 34.74 -23.70
N GLN A 60 7.30 34.14 -22.67
CA GLN A 60 7.92 34.05 -21.36
C GLN A 60 9.01 32.99 -21.46
N ALA A 61 10.21 33.49 -21.74
CA ALA A 61 11.45 32.77 -21.56
C ALA A 61 11.43 31.99 -20.24
N GLU A 62 11.78 30.71 -20.32
CA GLU A 62 12.05 29.91 -19.13
C GLU A 62 13.02 30.69 -18.22
N PRO A 63 12.74 30.85 -16.92
CA PRO A 63 13.74 31.34 -16.01
C PRO A 63 14.83 30.27 -15.92
N SER A 64 15.88 30.46 -16.71
CA SER A 64 17.17 29.81 -16.56
C SER A 64 17.77 30.21 -15.21
N THR A 65 17.29 29.56 -14.17
CA THR A 65 18.01 29.51 -12.90
C THR A 65 19.13 28.51 -13.12
N SER A 66 20.30 29.02 -13.48
CA SER A 66 21.57 28.33 -13.38
C SER A 66 21.86 28.03 -11.91
N ALA A 67 21.21 26.99 -11.38
CA ALA A 67 21.69 26.34 -10.18
C ALA A 67 23.06 25.72 -10.49
N PRO A 68 24.06 25.89 -9.61
CA PRO A 68 25.37 25.30 -9.82
C PRO A 68 25.21 23.78 -9.99
N ASP A 69 25.86 23.23 -11.01
CA ASP A 69 26.08 21.79 -11.19
C ASP A 69 27.08 21.33 -10.12
N SER A 70 26.69 21.41 -8.84
CA SER A 70 27.33 20.61 -7.83
C SER A 70 26.91 19.18 -8.14
N GLY A 71 27.84 18.33 -8.56
CA GLY A 71 27.64 16.91 -8.84
C GLY A 71 27.22 16.07 -7.64
N GLU A 72 26.24 16.54 -6.86
CA GLU A 72 25.55 15.81 -5.81
C GLU A 72 24.82 14.63 -6.47
N LYS A 73 25.46 13.47 -6.37
CA LYS A 73 24.87 12.20 -6.79
C LYS A 73 23.94 11.73 -5.69
N PHE A 74 22.65 11.70 -5.98
CA PHE A 74 21.65 11.03 -5.15
C PHE A 74 21.84 9.51 -5.24
N SER A 75 21.73 8.81 -4.11
CA SER A 75 21.93 7.37 -3.99
C SER A 75 20.72 6.75 -3.31
N TRP A 76 19.93 5.96 -4.03
CA TRP A 76 18.73 5.31 -3.48
C TRP A 76 19.02 4.42 -2.27
N ARG A 77 20.25 3.90 -2.17
CA ARG A 77 20.62 2.94 -1.11
C ARG A 77 21.14 3.60 0.16
N ASP A 78 21.38 4.91 0.12
CA ASP A 78 21.93 5.67 1.25
C ASP A 78 20.86 6.42 2.05
N HIS A 79 19.71 5.78 2.29
CA HIS A 79 18.55 6.39 2.95
C HIS A 79 17.79 5.45 3.88
N TRP A 80 17.12 6.04 4.87
CA TRP A 80 16.13 5.38 5.70
C TRP A 80 14.78 5.27 4.98
N TYR A 81 14.23 4.06 4.89
CA TYR A 81 12.89 3.80 4.34
C TYR A 81 11.95 3.29 5.44
N PRO A 82 10.79 3.93 5.69
CA PRO A 82 9.83 3.43 6.65
C PRO A 82 9.06 2.24 6.06
N VAL A 83 9.41 1.03 6.47
CA VAL A 83 8.88 -0.20 5.88
C VAL A 83 7.53 -0.62 6.47
N SER A 84 7.22 -0.21 7.71
CA SER A 84 5.93 -0.50 8.33
C SER A 84 5.60 0.40 9.52
N LEU A 85 4.32 0.48 9.86
CA LEU A 85 3.85 1.00 11.15
C LEU A 85 4.15 -0.04 12.25
N VAL A 86 4.79 0.38 13.34
CA VAL A 86 5.15 -0.52 14.46
C VAL A 86 3.91 -1.11 15.13
N GLU A 87 2.82 -0.34 15.22
CA GLU A 87 1.54 -0.77 15.79
C GLU A 87 0.82 -1.87 14.97
N ASP A 88 1.29 -2.12 13.74
CA ASP A 88 0.75 -3.11 12.82
C ASP A 88 1.61 -4.39 12.75
N LEU A 89 2.82 -4.37 13.29
CA LEU A 89 3.70 -5.53 13.34
C LEU A 89 3.35 -6.45 14.51
N ASP A 90 3.25 -7.76 14.24
CA ASP A 90 3.07 -8.79 15.27
C ASP A 90 4.44 -9.15 15.88
N PRO A 91 4.72 -8.83 17.15
CA PRO A 91 6.02 -9.11 17.76
C PRO A 91 6.30 -10.61 17.93
N SER A 92 5.30 -11.48 17.80
CA SER A 92 5.44 -12.92 17.95
C SER A 92 5.76 -13.65 16.64
N ARG A 93 5.75 -12.95 15.50
CA ARG A 93 5.88 -13.56 14.18
C ARG A 93 6.83 -12.78 13.27
N PRO A 94 7.61 -13.49 12.43
CA PRO A 94 8.31 -12.82 11.35
C PRO A 94 7.32 -12.29 10.29
N THR A 95 7.67 -11.16 9.69
CA THR A 95 6.85 -10.45 8.70
C THR A 95 7.68 -10.23 7.42
N PRO A 96 7.21 -10.68 6.25
CA PRO A 96 7.89 -10.41 4.99
C PRO A 96 7.71 -8.96 4.57
N PHE A 97 8.75 -8.37 4.00
CA PHE A 97 8.70 -7.09 3.31
C PHE A 97 9.64 -7.10 2.10
N GLN A 98 9.39 -6.22 1.13
CA GLN A 98 10.25 -6.07 -0.04
C GLN A 98 10.63 -4.61 -0.20
N LEU A 99 11.93 -4.33 -0.30
CA LEU A 99 12.49 -2.99 -0.40
C LEU A 99 13.49 -2.94 -1.56
N LEU A 100 13.27 -2.05 -2.53
CA LEU A 100 14.15 -1.90 -3.69
C LEU A 100 14.45 -3.24 -4.41
N ASN A 101 13.44 -4.11 -4.55
CA ASN A 101 13.51 -5.44 -5.12
C ASN A 101 14.36 -6.45 -4.32
N ARG A 102 14.51 -6.21 -3.02
CA ARG A 102 15.15 -7.12 -2.06
C ARG A 102 14.16 -7.59 -1.03
N ASP A 103 14.02 -8.90 -0.88
CA ASP A 103 13.14 -9.51 0.11
C ASP A 103 13.80 -9.51 1.50
N LEU A 104 13.05 -9.02 2.47
CA LEU A 104 13.46 -8.83 3.87
C LEU A 104 12.49 -9.56 4.80
N VAL A 105 13.03 -10.10 5.89
CA VAL A 105 12.24 -10.59 7.02
C VAL A 105 12.42 -9.62 8.18
N ILE A 106 11.29 -9.14 8.72
CA ILE A 106 11.23 -8.26 9.89
C ILE A 106 10.69 -9.08 11.06
N TRP A 107 11.35 -9.02 12.21
CA TRP A 107 10.89 -9.70 13.42
C TRP A 107 11.35 -8.96 14.67
N LYS A 108 10.68 -9.18 15.80
CA LYS A 108 11.08 -8.60 17.08
C LYS A 108 11.97 -9.57 17.82
N ASP A 109 13.20 -9.18 18.09
CA ASP A 109 14.10 -9.98 18.93
C ASP A 109 13.65 -9.86 20.39
N PRO A 110 13.13 -10.93 21.02
CA PRO A 110 12.64 -10.86 22.39
C PRO A 110 13.76 -10.63 23.42
N LYS A 111 15.04 -10.86 23.06
CA LYS A 111 16.17 -10.67 23.97
C LYS A 111 16.56 -9.19 24.08
N SER A 112 16.66 -8.50 22.95
CA SER A 112 16.97 -7.07 22.92
C SER A 112 15.73 -6.19 23.03
N GLY A 113 14.56 -6.69 22.61
CA GLY A 113 13.34 -5.91 22.45
C GLY A 113 13.26 -5.12 21.14
N GLU A 114 14.32 -5.18 20.31
CA GLU A 114 14.44 -4.42 19.07
C GLU A 114 13.81 -5.13 17.88
N TRP A 115 13.37 -4.34 16.89
CA TRP A 115 13.00 -4.88 15.59
C TRP A 115 14.25 -5.12 14.75
N VAL A 116 14.33 -6.30 14.13
CA VAL A 116 15.46 -6.75 13.32
C VAL A 116 14.98 -7.01 11.91
N ALA A 117 15.75 -6.53 10.93
CA ALA A 117 15.57 -6.84 9.52
C ALA A 117 16.74 -7.69 9.03
N LEU A 118 16.44 -8.85 8.43
CA LEU A 118 17.40 -9.73 7.78
C LEU A 118 16.99 -9.94 6.32
N ASP A 119 17.91 -10.47 5.50
CA ASP A 119 17.58 -10.98 4.18
C ASP A 119 16.55 -12.11 4.33
N ASP A 120 15.48 -12.12 3.53
CA ASP A 120 14.44 -13.15 3.60
C ASP A 120 14.85 -14.46 2.90
N ARG A 121 16.04 -14.96 3.23
CA ARG A 121 16.60 -16.18 2.66
C ARG A 121 17.50 -16.87 3.67
N CYS A 122 17.15 -18.10 4.01
CA CYS A 122 17.99 -18.94 4.84
C CYS A 122 19.29 -19.28 4.08
N PRO A 123 20.49 -19.00 4.64
CA PRO A 123 21.76 -19.26 3.96
C PRO A 123 22.01 -20.75 3.66
N HIS A 124 21.25 -21.66 4.28
CA HIS A 124 21.33 -23.09 4.00
C HIS A 124 20.87 -23.44 2.59
N ARG A 125 19.61 -23.12 2.22
CA ARG A 125 18.99 -23.47 0.93
C ARG A 125 17.98 -22.44 0.42
N LEU A 126 18.15 -21.19 0.84
CA LEU A 126 17.42 -20.02 0.35
C LEU A 126 15.90 -20.02 0.61
N ALA A 127 15.41 -20.87 1.51
CA ALA A 127 14.00 -20.81 1.92
C ALA A 127 13.70 -19.49 2.65
N PRO A 128 12.52 -18.90 2.47
CA PRO A 128 12.14 -17.65 3.12
C PRO A 128 12.13 -17.84 4.63
N LEU A 129 12.79 -16.93 5.34
CA LEU A 129 12.83 -16.90 6.80
C LEU A 129 11.53 -16.33 7.39
N SER A 130 10.81 -15.52 6.61
CA SER A 130 9.50 -14.95 6.93
C SER A 130 8.40 -16.01 7.10
N GLU A 131 8.54 -17.17 6.46
CA GLU A 131 7.69 -18.35 6.67
C GLU A 131 8.09 -19.15 7.94
N GLY A 132 9.09 -18.67 8.68
CA GLY A 132 9.60 -19.26 9.91
C GLY A 132 8.76 -18.92 11.15
N ARG A 133 9.41 -19.02 12.30
CA ARG A 133 8.83 -18.64 13.60
C ARG A 133 9.89 -18.14 14.56
N ILE A 134 9.48 -17.48 15.64
CA ILE A 134 10.35 -17.24 16.78
C ILE A 134 10.29 -18.49 17.65
N ASP A 135 11.43 -19.15 17.87
CA ASP A 135 11.49 -20.40 18.63
C ASP A 135 11.50 -20.16 20.15
N GLU A 136 11.52 -21.25 20.93
CA GLU A 136 11.45 -21.17 22.39
C GLU A 136 12.68 -20.47 23.01
N THR A 137 13.77 -20.32 22.25
CA THR A 137 14.99 -19.62 22.67
C THR A 137 14.97 -18.14 22.31
N GLY A 138 13.92 -17.68 21.62
CA GLY A 138 13.78 -16.32 21.13
C GLY A 138 14.58 -16.04 19.85
N CYS A 139 15.00 -17.06 19.11
CA CYS A 139 15.69 -16.91 17.83
C CYS A 139 14.72 -17.05 16.66
N LEU A 140 15.02 -16.39 15.54
CA LEU A 140 14.31 -16.61 14.29
C LEU A 140 14.69 -17.98 13.73
N GLN A 141 13.71 -18.88 13.60
CA GLN A 141 13.94 -20.24 13.12
C GLN A 141 13.29 -20.46 11.75
N CYS A 142 14.12 -20.90 10.79
CA CYS A 142 13.68 -21.28 9.45
C CYS A 142 12.72 -22.48 9.50
N SER A 143 11.57 -22.38 8.85
CA SER A 143 10.55 -23.44 8.79
C SER A 143 10.98 -24.67 8.01
N TYR A 144 12.01 -24.58 7.16
CA TYR A 144 12.43 -25.71 6.33
C TYR A 144 13.24 -26.76 7.13
N HIS A 145 14.36 -26.35 7.73
CA HIS A 145 15.29 -27.29 8.39
C HIS A 145 15.60 -26.91 9.85
N GLY A 146 14.95 -25.88 10.40
CA GLY A 146 15.11 -25.50 11.80
C GLY A 146 16.41 -24.78 12.14
N TRP A 147 17.14 -24.26 11.14
CA TRP A 147 18.29 -23.38 11.38
C TRP A 147 17.80 -22.11 12.07
N SER A 148 18.47 -21.73 13.16
CA SER A 148 18.05 -20.63 14.04
C SER A 148 19.06 -19.50 14.04
N PHE A 149 18.58 -18.27 14.07
CA PHE A 149 19.37 -17.04 13.95
C PHE A 149 19.01 -16.07 15.08
N ASP A 150 20.01 -15.46 15.71
CA ASP A 150 19.76 -14.41 16.72
C ASP A 150 19.54 -13.03 16.08
N GLY A 151 19.31 -12.00 16.91
CA GLY A 151 19.11 -10.63 16.46
C GLY A 151 20.31 -9.99 15.75
N SER A 152 21.49 -10.60 15.76
CA SER A 152 22.64 -10.17 14.95
C SER A 152 22.66 -10.79 13.56
N GLY A 153 21.82 -11.80 13.32
CA GLY A 153 21.85 -12.64 12.11
C GLY A 153 22.78 -13.85 12.25
N ALA A 154 23.48 -14.00 13.37
CA ALA A 154 24.37 -15.13 13.60
C ALA A 154 23.58 -16.43 13.71
N CYS A 155 24.08 -17.49 13.07
CA CYS A 155 23.52 -18.83 13.25
C CYS A 155 23.79 -19.29 14.68
N THR A 156 22.73 -19.63 15.41
CA THR A 156 22.84 -20.11 16.79
C THR A 156 22.63 -21.61 16.90
N ARG A 157 21.94 -22.22 15.91
CA ARG A 157 21.63 -23.65 15.94
C ARG A 157 21.44 -24.23 14.54
N ILE A 158 22.12 -25.35 14.30
CA ILE A 158 21.94 -26.23 13.14
C ILE A 158 21.49 -27.59 13.70
N PRO A 159 20.20 -27.95 13.63
CA PRO A 159 19.70 -29.15 14.31
C PRO A 159 20.29 -30.46 13.77
N GLN A 160 20.76 -30.46 12.52
CA GLN A 160 21.30 -31.63 11.84
C GLN A 160 22.82 -31.80 12.00
N ALA A 161 23.52 -30.84 12.61
CA ALA A 161 24.96 -30.93 12.80
C ALA A 161 25.28 -31.75 14.06
N MET A 162 26.28 -32.63 13.97
CA MET A 162 26.80 -33.32 15.15
C MET A 162 27.40 -32.31 16.16
N PRO A 163 27.23 -32.55 17.47
CA PRO A 163 27.73 -31.64 18.50
C PRO A 163 29.27 -31.62 18.60
N GLU A 164 29.93 -32.63 18.04
CA GLU A 164 31.39 -32.79 18.02
C GLU A 164 31.91 -33.02 16.60
N GLY A 165 33.22 -32.84 16.43
CA GLY A 165 33.89 -33.02 15.15
C GLY A 165 33.76 -31.83 14.20
N PRO A 166 34.02 -32.02 12.90
CA PRO A 166 34.04 -30.92 11.92
C PRO A 166 32.70 -30.19 11.77
N GLU A 167 31.58 -30.90 11.89
CA GLU A 167 30.22 -30.34 11.73
C GLU A 167 29.84 -29.36 12.85
N ALA A 168 30.36 -29.57 14.07
CA ALA A 168 30.13 -28.68 15.20
C ALA A 168 30.59 -27.23 14.93
N ARG A 169 31.55 -27.05 14.01
CA ARG A 169 32.06 -25.74 13.60
C ARG A 169 31.17 -25.03 12.58
N ALA A 170 30.21 -25.73 11.97
CA ALA A 170 29.34 -25.16 10.93
C ALA A 170 28.53 -23.98 11.45
N VAL A 171 28.06 -24.04 12.71
CA VAL A 171 27.29 -22.96 13.36
C VAL A 171 28.11 -21.66 13.51
N GLN A 172 29.43 -21.77 13.60
CA GLN A 172 30.36 -20.64 13.73
C GLN A 172 30.83 -20.10 12.37
N SER A 173 30.43 -20.74 11.26
CA SER A 173 30.82 -20.31 9.93
C SER A 173 30.13 -18.99 9.57
N PRO A 174 30.84 -17.98 9.06
CA PRO A 174 30.22 -16.77 8.52
C PRO A 174 29.21 -17.07 7.40
N LYS A 175 29.38 -18.18 6.66
CA LYS A 175 28.43 -18.61 5.63
C LYS A 175 27.12 -19.15 6.19
N ALA A 176 27.07 -19.45 7.49
CA ALA A 176 25.85 -19.87 8.15
C ALA A 176 25.02 -18.69 8.64
N CYS A 177 25.57 -17.46 8.67
CA CYS A 177 24.85 -16.28 9.15
C CYS A 177 23.89 -15.72 8.09
N ALA A 178 22.77 -15.16 8.54
CA ALA A 178 21.88 -14.37 7.72
C ALA A 178 22.37 -12.92 7.65
N THR A 179 22.22 -12.28 6.50
CA THR A 179 22.58 -10.86 6.31
C THR A 179 21.63 -9.96 7.09
N LYS A 180 22.17 -9.05 7.91
CA LYS A 180 21.40 -8.10 8.73
C LYS A 180 21.47 -6.67 8.18
N PHE A 181 20.38 -5.93 8.33
CA PHE A 181 20.29 -4.52 7.95
C PHE A 181 20.18 -3.58 9.16
N PRO A 182 20.67 -2.33 9.04
CA PRO A 182 20.35 -1.29 10.00
C PRO A 182 18.84 -1.07 10.10
N THR A 183 18.35 -0.95 11.32
CA THR A 183 16.95 -0.73 11.66
C THR A 183 16.84 0.41 12.67
N LEU A 184 15.75 1.17 12.60
CA LEU A 184 15.47 2.28 13.51
C LEU A 184 13.97 2.44 13.69
N VAL A 185 13.50 2.54 14.93
CA VAL A 185 12.11 2.96 15.21
C VAL A 185 12.10 4.46 15.50
N SER A 186 11.28 5.22 14.76
CA SER A 186 11.05 6.64 15.01
C SER A 186 9.60 7.00 14.73
N GLN A 187 8.96 7.76 15.63
CA GLN A 187 7.57 8.23 15.51
C GLN A 187 6.55 7.15 15.11
N GLY A 188 6.72 5.93 15.65
CA GLY A 188 5.82 4.79 15.38
C GLY A 188 6.04 4.09 14.04
N LEU A 189 7.06 4.48 13.27
CA LEU A 189 7.47 3.85 12.01
C LEU A 189 8.74 3.03 12.24
N LEU A 190 8.78 1.83 11.64
CA LEU A 190 10.00 1.03 11.53
C LEU A 190 10.72 1.40 10.23
N PHE A 191 11.95 1.89 10.36
CA PHE A 191 12.82 2.20 9.25
C PHE A 191 13.85 1.09 9.03
N VAL A 192 14.16 0.83 7.75
CA VAL A 192 15.24 -0.05 7.31
C VAL A 192 16.17 0.71 6.38
N TRP A 193 17.47 0.53 6.56
CA TRP A 193 18.48 0.95 5.60
C TRP A 193 18.75 -0.21 4.64
N PRO A 194 18.63 -0.02 3.31
CA PRO A 194 18.58 -1.12 2.36
C PRO A 194 19.93 -1.79 2.06
N ASP A 195 21.05 -1.12 2.36
CA ASP A 195 22.41 -1.63 2.18
C ASP A 195 22.95 -2.26 3.47
N GLU A 196 23.35 -3.54 3.41
CA GLU A 196 23.96 -4.29 4.51
C GLU A 196 25.33 -3.72 4.95
N ASN A 197 25.99 -2.95 4.08
CA ASN A 197 27.25 -2.27 4.38
C ASN A 197 27.04 -0.81 4.83
N GLY A 198 25.78 -0.36 4.91
CA GLY A 198 25.41 1.04 5.15
C GLY A 198 25.47 1.50 6.61
N TRP A 199 25.96 0.70 7.55
CA TRP A 199 25.89 0.96 9.00
C TRP A 199 26.40 2.34 9.46
N GLU A 200 27.56 2.76 8.94
CA GLU A 200 28.16 4.06 9.29
C GLU A 200 27.28 5.22 8.81
N LYS A 201 26.85 5.18 7.55
CA LYS A 201 25.97 6.20 6.96
C LYS A 201 24.58 6.21 7.62
N ALA A 202 24.04 5.04 7.93
CA ALA A 202 22.78 4.89 8.64
C ALA A 202 22.84 5.53 10.04
N THR A 203 23.95 5.32 10.76
CA THR A 203 24.17 5.91 12.09
C THR A 203 24.34 7.43 12.04
N ALA A 204 24.97 7.95 10.98
CA ALA A 204 25.16 9.39 10.79
C ALA A 204 23.92 10.12 10.25
N THR A 205 22.95 9.39 9.70
CA THR A 205 21.77 9.94 9.02
C THR A 205 20.53 9.86 9.91
N LYS A 206 19.82 10.99 10.05
CA LYS A 206 18.51 11.01 10.73
C LYS A 206 17.41 10.50 9.78
N PRO A 207 16.42 9.73 10.26
CA PRO A 207 15.28 9.39 9.44
C PRO A 207 14.44 10.64 9.13
N PRO A 208 13.65 10.63 8.04
CA PRO A 208 12.66 11.68 7.82
C PRO A 208 11.67 11.72 8.98
N MET A 209 11.30 12.92 9.40
CA MET A 209 10.48 13.15 10.59
C MET A 209 9.11 13.69 10.21
N LEU A 210 8.06 13.16 10.85
CA LEU A 210 6.74 13.76 10.83
C LEU A 210 6.78 15.14 11.52
N PRO A 211 5.96 16.10 11.05
CA PRO A 211 5.80 17.40 11.71
C PRO A 211 5.48 17.30 13.20
N LYS A 212 5.93 18.29 13.98
CA LYS A 212 5.71 18.33 15.44
C LYS A 212 4.24 18.27 15.87
N GLU A 213 3.32 18.69 14.99
CA GLU A 213 1.88 18.65 15.21
C GLU A 213 1.36 17.21 15.40
N PHE A 214 2.09 16.17 14.99
CA PHE A 214 1.73 14.78 15.26
C PHE A 214 1.86 14.38 16.74
N ASP A 215 2.64 15.14 17.51
CA ASP A 215 2.80 14.97 18.95
C ASP A 215 1.96 15.97 19.77
N ASP A 216 1.24 16.88 19.10
CA ASP A 216 0.40 17.89 19.74
C ASP A 216 -1.00 17.32 20.07
N PRO A 217 -1.43 17.31 21.34
CA PRO A 217 -2.79 16.89 21.73
C PRO A 217 -3.93 17.70 21.08
N ALA A 218 -3.64 18.89 20.53
CA ALA A 218 -4.59 19.65 19.73
C ALA A 218 -4.85 19.04 18.35
N PHE A 219 -4.14 17.98 17.96
CA PHE A 219 -4.32 17.26 16.71
C PHE A 219 -4.80 15.82 16.96
N SER A 220 -5.72 15.37 16.10
CA SER A 220 -6.04 13.96 15.94
C SER A 220 -5.24 13.38 14.80
N THR A 221 -4.71 12.17 14.98
CA THR A 221 -3.85 11.52 14.01
C THR A 221 -4.45 10.21 13.53
N VAL A 222 -4.23 9.90 12.26
CA VAL A 222 -4.58 8.61 11.66
C VAL A 222 -3.43 8.17 10.77
N THR A 223 -3.08 6.89 10.88
CA THR A 223 -2.03 6.24 10.10
C THR A 223 -2.66 5.12 9.28
N ILE A 224 -2.25 4.94 8.03
CA ILE A 224 -2.65 3.81 7.19
C ILE A 224 -1.45 3.36 6.35
N GLN A 225 -1.31 2.05 6.15
CA GLN A 225 -0.35 1.49 5.19
C GLN A 225 -1.07 0.58 4.18
N ARG A 226 -0.67 0.65 2.92
CA ARG A 226 -1.22 -0.18 1.84
C ARG A 226 -0.16 -0.51 0.79
N ASP A 227 -0.09 -1.77 0.38
CA ASP A 227 0.68 -2.19 -0.80
C ASP A 227 -0.13 -1.93 -2.07
N LEU A 228 0.50 -1.33 -3.07
CA LEU A 228 -0.12 -0.88 -4.30
C LEU A 228 0.57 -1.56 -5.48
N TYR A 229 -0.21 -2.05 -6.43
CA TYR A 229 0.27 -2.81 -7.58
C TYR A 229 0.49 -1.92 -8.82
N TYR A 230 1.18 -0.80 -8.61
CA TYR A 230 1.74 0.08 -9.62
C TYR A 230 3.03 0.74 -9.11
N GLY A 231 3.81 1.29 -10.04
CA GLY A 231 5.16 1.77 -9.82
C GLY A 231 5.28 2.97 -8.91
N TYR A 232 6.47 3.11 -8.33
CA TYR A 232 6.84 4.18 -7.41
C TYR A 232 6.69 5.56 -8.07
N ASP A 233 7.14 5.69 -9.31
CA ASP A 233 7.08 6.93 -10.06
C ASP A 233 5.64 7.32 -10.43
N THR A 234 4.79 6.34 -10.77
CA THR A 234 3.34 6.57 -10.97
C THR A 234 2.67 7.07 -9.69
N LEU A 235 2.95 6.45 -8.55
CA LEU A 235 2.38 6.89 -7.26
C LEU A 235 2.87 8.30 -6.89
N MET A 236 4.16 8.56 -7.01
CA MET A 236 4.73 9.86 -6.64
C MET A 236 4.24 10.99 -7.55
N GLU A 237 4.02 10.73 -8.84
CA GLU A 237 3.33 11.66 -9.73
C GLU A 237 1.93 12.00 -9.21
N ASN A 238 1.12 10.98 -8.89
CA ASN A 238 -0.23 11.17 -8.37
C ASN A 238 -0.25 11.94 -7.04
N VAL A 239 0.65 11.61 -6.12
CA VAL A 239 0.80 12.30 -4.82
C VAL A 239 1.23 13.77 -5.00
N SER A 240 1.96 14.07 -6.07
CA SER A 240 2.40 15.44 -6.39
C SER A 240 1.30 16.29 -7.04
N ASP A 241 0.20 15.69 -7.48
CA ASP A 241 -0.89 16.39 -8.17
C ASP A 241 -2.14 16.51 -7.29
N PRO A 242 -2.39 17.66 -6.65
CA PRO A 242 -3.63 17.84 -5.88
C PRO A 242 -4.88 18.05 -6.75
N SER A 243 -4.76 18.19 -8.08
CA SER A 243 -5.91 18.51 -8.95
C SER A 243 -6.87 17.33 -9.14
N HIS A 244 -6.38 16.09 -9.06
CA HIS A 244 -7.21 14.90 -9.20
C HIS A 244 -8.19 14.71 -8.02
N ILE A 245 -7.90 15.31 -6.85
CA ILE A 245 -8.64 15.07 -5.60
C ILE A 245 -10.14 15.33 -5.77
N GLU A 246 -10.51 16.44 -6.42
CA GLU A 246 -11.91 16.82 -6.58
C GLU A 246 -12.70 15.86 -7.50
N PHE A 247 -12.00 15.08 -8.35
CA PHE A 247 -12.59 14.18 -9.35
C PHE A 247 -12.49 12.70 -8.98
N ALA A 248 -11.29 12.19 -8.71
CA ALA A 248 -11.05 10.78 -8.38
C ALA A 248 -11.69 10.39 -7.05
N HIS A 249 -11.65 11.32 -6.09
CA HIS A 249 -12.14 11.13 -4.72
C HIS A 249 -13.50 11.80 -4.48
N HIS A 250 -14.31 11.96 -5.53
CA HIS A 250 -15.62 12.59 -5.44
C HIS A 250 -16.50 11.91 -4.40
N LYS A 251 -17.13 12.69 -3.50
CA LYS A 251 -17.95 12.23 -2.37
C LYS A 251 -17.22 11.37 -1.33
N VAL A 252 -15.90 11.18 -1.47
CA VAL A 252 -15.04 10.56 -0.46
C VAL A 252 -14.33 11.66 0.33
N THR A 253 -13.41 12.38 -0.33
CA THR A 253 -12.68 13.53 0.24
C THR A 253 -12.78 14.78 -0.64
N GLY A 254 -13.15 14.63 -1.91
CA GLY A 254 -13.29 15.71 -2.89
C GLY A 254 -14.73 15.90 -3.40
N ARG A 255 -14.92 17.00 -4.14
CA ARG A 255 -16.16 17.46 -4.75
C ARG A 255 -15.89 18.12 -6.10
N ARG A 256 -16.38 17.51 -7.18
CA ARG A 256 -16.16 17.93 -8.58
C ARG A 256 -16.53 19.40 -8.81
N ASP A 257 -17.57 19.89 -8.16
CA ASP A 257 -18.04 21.28 -8.26
C ASP A 257 -17.10 22.31 -7.58
N ARG A 258 -16.10 21.85 -6.81
CA ARG A 258 -15.07 22.70 -6.19
C ARG A 258 -13.77 22.77 -7.00
N ALA A 259 -13.67 22.00 -8.08
CA ALA A 259 -12.50 22.02 -8.96
C ALA A 259 -12.26 23.43 -9.51
N ARG A 260 -11.01 23.89 -9.40
CA ARG A 260 -10.59 25.24 -9.79
C ARG A 260 -9.10 25.27 -10.12
N PRO A 261 -8.61 26.31 -10.82
CA PRO A 261 -7.18 26.45 -11.06
C PRO A 261 -6.37 26.43 -9.77
N LEU A 262 -5.29 25.64 -9.74
CA LEU A 262 -4.33 25.59 -8.63
C LEU A 262 -3.02 26.22 -9.08
N THR A 263 -2.78 27.45 -8.65
CA THR A 263 -1.58 28.20 -9.02
C THR A 263 -0.49 28.00 -7.96
N PHE A 264 0.38 27.00 -8.18
CA PHE A 264 1.52 26.74 -7.31
C PHE A 264 2.74 27.57 -7.69
N LYS A 265 3.48 28.05 -6.69
CA LYS A 265 4.79 28.66 -6.87
C LYS A 265 5.84 27.70 -6.30
N MET A 266 6.84 27.36 -7.11
CA MET A 266 8.03 26.65 -6.63
C MET A 266 8.81 27.57 -5.68
N GLU A 267 9.17 27.05 -4.52
CA GLU A 267 9.99 27.73 -3.52
C GLU A 267 11.41 27.15 -3.50
N SER A 268 11.55 25.84 -3.67
CA SER A 268 12.87 25.17 -3.75
C SER A 268 12.82 23.94 -4.68
N SER A 269 13.98 23.56 -5.21
CA SER A 269 14.19 22.36 -6.04
C SER A 269 15.69 21.99 -6.03
N GLY A 270 16.01 20.71 -5.87
CA GLY A 270 17.39 20.20 -5.83
C GLY A 270 17.46 18.68 -5.71
N ALA A 271 18.67 18.15 -5.48
CA ALA A 271 18.89 16.69 -5.38
C ALA A 271 18.09 16.03 -4.24
N TRP A 272 17.81 16.78 -3.19
CA TRP A 272 17.08 16.33 -1.99
C TRP A 272 15.57 16.50 -2.06
N GLY A 273 15.05 17.01 -3.19
CA GLY A 273 13.62 17.16 -3.43
C GLY A 273 13.22 18.59 -3.80
N TYR A 274 11.98 18.96 -3.50
CA TYR A 274 11.43 20.26 -3.89
C TYR A 274 10.29 20.70 -2.97
N SER A 275 9.98 21.99 -2.96
CA SER A 275 8.86 22.54 -2.19
C SER A 275 8.16 23.68 -2.92
N GLY A 276 6.90 23.92 -2.56
CA GLY A 276 6.16 25.08 -3.02
C GLY A 276 4.80 25.21 -2.36
N ALA A 277 4.10 26.30 -2.67
CA ALA A 277 2.78 26.55 -2.14
C ALA A 277 1.89 27.31 -3.14
N ASN A 278 0.58 27.21 -2.97
CA ASN A 278 -0.35 28.15 -3.59
C ASN A 278 -0.57 29.37 -2.67
N SER A 279 -1.26 30.40 -3.18
CA SER A 279 -1.62 31.61 -2.43
C SER A 279 -3.09 31.67 -2.02
N GLY A 280 -3.85 30.58 -2.22
CA GLY A 280 -5.30 30.55 -2.01
C GLY A 280 -5.73 30.22 -0.59
N ASN A 281 -7.05 30.13 -0.39
CA ASN A 281 -7.68 29.49 0.77
C ASN A 281 -8.56 28.32 0.27
N PRO A 282 -8.27 27.04 0.64
CA PRO A 282 -7.10 26.58 1.39
C PRO A 282 -5.76 26.99 0.79
N ARG A 283 -4.81 27.29 1.69
CA ARG A 283 -3.39 27.33 1.37
C ARG A 283 -2.85 25.91 1.45
N ILE A 284 -2.27 25.43 0.36
CA ILE A 284 -1.67 24.12 0.21
C ILE A 284 -0.17 24.33 0.02
N THR A 285 0.62 23.83 0.95
CA THR A 285 2.06 23.72 0.86
C THR A 285 2.41 22.26 0.61
N ALA A 286 3.12 21.99 -0.49
CA ALA A 286 3.59 20.66 -0.85
C ALA A 286 5.12 20.62 -0.78
N THR A 287 5.66 19.55 -0.24
CA THR A 287 7.10 19.30 -0.16
C THR A 287 7.35 17.83 -0.50
N PHE A 288 8.32 17.58 -1.35
CA PHE A 288 8.87 16.27 -1.59
C PHE A 288 10.29 16.24 -1.03
N GLU A 289 10.57 15.28 -0.15
CA GLU A 289 11.90 14.96 0.35
C GLU A 289 12.30 13.58 -0.16
N ALA A 290 13.41 13.54 -0.89
CA ALA A 290 13.94 12.29 -1.42
C ALA A 290 14.38 11.35 -0.28
N PRO A 291 14.26 10.01 -0.44
CA PRO A 291 13.85 9.32 -1.65
C PRO A 291 12.34 9.23 -1.84
N CYS A 292 11.51 9.28 -0.79
CA CYS A 292 10.15 8.74 -0.85
C CYS A 292 9.10 9.48 0.00
N TYR A 293 9.40 10.67 0.50
CA TYR A 293 8.54 11.37 1.46
C TYR A 293 7.86 12.57 0.81
N ALA A 294 6.52 12.60 0.81
CA ALA A 294 5.73 13.75 0.38
C ALA A 294 4.91 14.30 1.55
N LEU A 295 5.00 15.60 1.77
CA LEU A 295 4.33 16.34 2.82
C LEU A 295 3.39 17.35 2.19
N ASN A 296 2.13 17.29 2.57
CA ASN A 296 1.14 18.30 2.24
C ASN A 296 0.61 18.93 3.53
N LYS A 297 0.78 20.25 3.66
CA LYS A 297 0.15 21.05 4.70
C LYS A 297 -0.99 21.86 4.07
N ILE A 298 -2.19 21.66 4.58
CA ILE A 298 -3.39 22.36 4.13
C ILE A 298 -3.86 23.24 5.29
N GLU A 299 -3.87 24.54 5.07
CA GLU A 299 -4.33 25.55 6.02
C GLU A 299 -5.61 26.19 5.47
N ILE A 300 -6.68 26.11 6.26
CA ILE A 300 -7.99 26.65 5.91
C ILE A 300 -8.35 27.70 6.95
N ASP A 301 -8.46 28.95 6.49
CA ASP A 301 -9.01 30.03 7.29
C ASP A 301 -10.53 29.99 7.15
N THR A 302 -11.24 29.75 8.26
CA THR A 302 -12.70 29.63 8.29
C THR A 302 -13.28 30.48 9.41
N LYS A 303 -14.48 31.00 9.20
CA LYS A 303 -15.20 31.79 10.20
C LYS A 303 -16.44 31.05 10.65
N LEU A 304 -16.45 30.58 11.89
CA LEU A 304 -17.59 29.90 12.47
C LEU A 304 -18.54 30.91 13.13
N PRO A 305 -19.87 30.75 13.00
CA PRO A 305 -20.84 31.70 13.53
C PRO A 305 -20.70 32.00 15.04
N ILE A 306 -20.26 31.01 15.81
CA ILE A 306 -20.16 31.09 17.28
C ILE A 306 -18.71 31.26 17.74
N PHE A 307 -17.77 30.59 17.08
CA PHE A 307 -16.37 30.51 17.52
C PHE A 307 -15.45 31.52 16.82
N GLY A 308 -16.00 32.39 15.98
CA GLY A 308 -15.23 33.40 15.26
C GLY A 308 -14.25 32.81 14.26
N ASP A 309 -13.12 33.47 14.08
CA ASP A 309 -12.09 33.07 13.13
C ASP A 309 -11.34 31.83 13.66
N GLN A 310 -11.24 30.82 12.82
CA GLN A 310 -10.63 29.53 13.11
C GLN A 310 -9.60 29.21 12.04
N LYS A 311 -8.50 28.59 12.46
CA LYS A 311 -7.46 28.09 11.57
C LYS A 311 -7.43 26.58 11.63
N TRP A 312 -7.97 25.95 10.59
CA TRP A 312 -7.92 24.50 10.44
C TRP A 312 -6.65 24.10 9.71
N VAL A 313 -5.95 23.12 10.26
CA VAL A 313 -4.70 22.60 9.71
C VAL A 313 -4.87 21.11 9.50
N ILE A 314 -4.52 20.65 8.30
CA ILE A 314 -4.41 19.24 7.94
C ILE A 314 -2.98 19.00 7.48
N TRP A 315 -2.33 17.99 8.04
CA TRP A 315 -1.13 17.39 7.50
C TRP A 315 -1.49 16.08 6.83
N ILE A 316 -0.96 15.85 5.63
CA ILE A 316 -0.96 14.57 4.93
C ILE A 316 0.49 14.27 4.58
N CYS A 317 1.09 13.36 5.33
CA CYS A 317 2.47 12.93 5.20
C CYS A 317 2.48 11.53 4.62
N SER A 318 2.87 11.37 3.35
CA SER A 318 2.91 10.07 2.67
C SER A 318 4.36 9.63 2.43
N PHE A 319 4.69 8.45 2.95
CA PHE A 319 5.89 7.73 2.58
C PHE A 319 5.53 6.70 1.51
N ASN A 320 6.20 6.75 0.37
CA ASN A 320 5.86 5.95 -0.81
C ASN A 320 7.06 5.08 -1.18
N ILE A 321 7.17 3.92 -0.54
CA ILE A 321 8.37 3.08 -0.52
C ILE A 321 8.43 2.22 -1.78
N PRO A 322 9.47 2.36 -2.62
CA PRO A 322 9.66 1.49 -3.78
C PRO A 322 9.93 0.05 -3.33
N MET A 323 8.96 -0.85 -3.56
CA MET A 323 9.10 -2.26 -3.18
C MET A 323 9.78 -3.06 -4.28
N ALA A 324 9.23 -3.04 -5.50
CA ALA A 324 9.73 -3.69 -6.70
C ALA A 324 9.18 -2.96 -7.94
N PRO A 325 9.63 -3.27 -9.16
CA PRO A 325 9.02 -2.70 -10.36
C PRO A 325 7.50 -2.92 -10.38
N GLY A 326 6.72 -1.85 -10.52
CA GLY A 326 5.26 -1.91 -10.54
C GLY A 326 4.63 -2.26 -9.19
N LYS A 327 5.36 -2.13 -8.07
CA LYS A 327 4.86 -2.36 -6.72
C LYS A 327 5.44 -1.36 -5.72
N THR A 328 4.56 -0.70 -4.97
CA THR A 328 4.93 0.36 -4.03
C THR A 328 4.15 0.21 -2.73
N ARG A 329 4.77 0.47 -1.57
CA ARG A 329 4.04 0.61 -0.31
C ARG A 329 3.77 2.08 -0.05
N SER A 330 2.53 2.45 0.20
CA SER A 330 2.18 3.77 0.72
C SER A 330 1.92 3.67 2.22
N ILE A 331 2.58 4.52 3.01
CA ILE A 331 2.27 4.74 4.43
C ILE A 331 1.87 6.21 4.56
N VAL A 332 0.61 6.48 4.87
CA VAL A 332 0.09 7.83 5.06
C VAL A 332 -0.15 8.08 6.54
N CYS A 333 0.47 9.13 7.05
CA CYS A 333 0.24 9.68 8.37
C CYS A 333 -0.47 11.02 8.18
N SER A 334 -1.66 11.17 8.75
CA SER A 334 -2.44 12.40 8.68
C SER A 334 -2.68 12.96 10.07
N ALA A 335 -2.65 14.28 10.20
CA ALA A 335 -2.98 14.98 11.44
C ALA A 335 -3.93 16.14 11.14
N ARG A 336 -4.94 16.36 11.99
CA ARG A 336 -5.81 17.54 11.88
C ARG A 336 -6.23 18.09 13.24
N ASN A 337 -6.39 19.41 13.34
CA ASN A 337 -6.74 20.09 14.60
C ASN A 337 -8.24 20.36 14.81
N PHE A 338 -9.11 19.80 13.97
CA PHE A 338 -10.55 20.04 13.99
C PHE A 338 -11.33 18.74 13.81
N PHE A 339 -12.59 18.72 14.25
CA PHE A 339 -13.45 17.52 14.31
C PHE A 339 -12.73 16.31 14.96
N GLN A 340 -12.07 16.54 16.10
CA GLN A 340 -11.31 15.49 16.78
C GLN A 340 -12.18 14.33 17.27
N PHE A 341 -13.44 14.61 17.62
CA PHE A 341 -14.40 13.62 18.11
C PHE A 341 -14.81 12.58 17.06
N THR A 342 -14.60 12.87 15.77
CA THR A 342 -14.87 11.94 14.68
C THR A 342 -13.63 11.19 14.21
N MET A 343 -12.49 11.35 14.88
CA MET A 343 -11.24 10.70 14.51
C MET A 343 -10.75 9.74 15.60
N PRO A 344 -9.99 8.71 15.21
CA PRO A 344 -9.16 7.99 16.15
C PRO A 344 -8.14 8.93 16.79
N GLY A 345 -7.67 8.53 17.96
CA GLY A 345 -6.51 9.15 18.59
C GLY A 345 -6.29 8.64 20.01
N LYS A 346 -5.36 9.28 20.71
CA LYS A 346 -4.87 8.80 22.02
C LYS A 346 -5.76 9.24 23.19
N ALA A 347 -6.68 10.19 22.97
CA ALA A 347 -7.52 10.69 24.04
C ALA A 347 -8.68 9.73 24.34
N TRP A 348 -9.09 9.64 25.61
CA TRP A 348 -10.13 8.70 26.05
C TRP A 348 -11.51 8.98 25.44
N TRP A 349 -11.75 10.20 24.94
CA TRP A 349 -12.99 10.58 24.25
C TRP A 349 -12.97 10.30 22.74
N GLN A 350 -11.85 9.87 22.17
CA GLN A 350 -11.74 9.52 20.74
C GLN A 350 -12.17 8.07 20.53
N LEU A 351 -13.49 7.86 20.53
CA LEU A 351 -14.11 6.54 20.49
C LEU A 351 -14.18 5.92 19.08
N VAL A 352 -13.82 6.68 18.04
CA VAL A 352 -13.81 6.17 16.66
C VAL A 352 -12.62 5.23 16.48
N PRO A 353 -12.85 3.95 16.16
CA PRO A 353 -11.75 3.01 16.00
C PRO A 353 -10.97 3.26 14.71
N ARG A 354 -9.66 2.99 14.73
CA ARG A 354 -8.74 3.22 13.60
C ARG A 354 -9.25 2.55 12.30
N TRP A 355 -9.76 1.32 12.39
CA TRP A 355 -10.28 0.59 11.23
C TRP A 355 -11.46 1.27 10.53
N TYR A 356 -12.25 2.10 11.23
CA TYR A 356 -13.40 2.77 10.64
C TYR A 356 -12.97 3.89 9.69
N GLU A 357 -11.98 4.70 10.10
CA GLU A 357 -11.36 5.69 9.22
C GLU A 357 -10.62 5.05 8.03
N HIS A 358 -10.15 3.81 8.20
CA HIS A 358 -9.52 3.07 7.11
C HIS A 358 -10.51 2.72 6.00
N TRP A 359 -11.83 2.65 6.25
CA TRP A 359 -12.79 2.45 5.16
C TRP A 359 -12.79 3.61 4.17
N THR A 360 -12.85 4.84 4.68
CA THR A 360 -12.71 6.07 3.87
C THR A 360 -11.35 6.13 3.19
N SER A 361 -10.28 5.86 3.94
CA SER A 361 -8.92 5.90 3.40
C SER A 361 -8.71 4.87 2.27
N ASN A 362 -9.28 3.67 2.38
CA ASN A 362 -9.20 2.66 1.33
C ASN A 362 -9.99 3.06 0.08
N LEU A 363 -11.12 3.77 0.22
CA LEU A 363 -11.85 4.29 -0.93
C LEU A 363 -11.03 5.31 -1.74
N VAL A 364 -10.24 6.16 -1.07
CA VAL A 364 -9.31 7.08 -1.74
C VAL A 364 -8.34 6.29 -2.62
N TYR A 365 -7.62 5.33 -2.03
CA TYR A 365 -6.71 4.48 -2.80
C TYR A 365 -7.43 3.77 -3.95
N ASP A 366 -8.61 3.17 -3.72
CA ASP A 366 -9.38 2.45 -4.74
C ASP A 366 -9.77 3.34 -5.93
N GLY A 367 -10.05 4.62 -5.69
CA GLY A 367 -10.28 5.62 -6.72
C GLY A 367 -9.07 5.85 -7.62
N ASP A 368 -7.85 5.79 -7.07
CA ASP A 368 -6.64 5.96 -7.86
C ASP A 368 -6.24 4.69 -8.62
N MET A 369 -6.37 3.50 -8.01
CA MET A 369 -5.67 2.30 -8.48
C MET A 369 -5.94 1.95 -9.94
N ILE A 370 -7.20 2.01 -10.39
CA ILE A 370 -7.56 1.61 -11.76
C ILE A 370 -7.14 2.66 -12.79
N VAL A 371 -7.18 3.93 -12.42
CA VAL A 371 -6.73 5.03 -13.28
C VAL A 371 -5.22 4.94 -13.46
N LEU A 372 -4.48 4.78 -12.37
CA LEU A 372 -3.02 4.68 -12.38
C LEU A 372 -2.53 3.39 -13.04
N GLN A 373 -3.24 2.27 -12.87
CA GLN A 373 -2.96 1.04 -13.61
C GLN A 373 -3.06 1.26 -15.13
N GLY A 374 -4.10 1.96 -15.58
CA GLY A 374 -4.29 2.30 -16.99
C GLY A 374 -3.16 3.18 -17.52
N GLN A 375 -2.75 4.19 -16.73
CA GLN A 375 -1.65 5.08 -17.05
C GLN A 375 -0.32 4.32 -17.19
N GLU A 376 0.02 3.47 -16.22
CA GLU A 376 1.28 2.70 -16.22
C GLU A 376 1.36 1.73 -17.41
N LYS A 377 0.23 1.11 -17.81
CA LYS A 377 0.17 0.28 -19.02
C LYS A 377 0.56 1.06 -20.28
N ILE A 378 0.09 2.30 -20.42
CA ILE A 378 0.38 3.16 -21.57
C ILE A 378 1.85 3.58 -21.54
N PHE A 379 2.37 3.98 -20.39
CA PHE A 379 3.78 4.34 -20.21
C PHE A 379 4.71 3.18 -20.55
N LEU A 380 4.40 1.97 -20.08
CA LEU A 380 5.19 0.78 -20.41
C LEU A 380 5.14 0.45 -21.90
N ALA A 381 3.96 0.56 -22.54
CA ALA A 381 3.82 0.33 -23.97
C ALA A 381 4.68 1.31 -24.78
N ALA A 382 4.62 2.61 -24.44
CA ALA A 382 5.41 3.65 -25.09
C ALA A 382 6.92 3.44 -24.92
N SER A 383 7.37 3.04 -23.73
CA SER A 383 8.79 2.74 -23.47
C SER A 383 9.28 1.53 -24.27
N LYS A 384 8.45 0.48 -24.41
CA LYS A 384 8.77 -0.69 -25.25
C LYS A 384 8.85 -0.34 -26.74
N GLU A 385 7.93 0.48 -27.24
CA GLU A 385 7.92 0.90 -28.65
C GLU A 385 9.14 1.74 -29.02
N SER A 386 9.55 2.64 -28.13
CA SER A 386 10.66 3.58 -28.42
C SER A 386 12.03 3.07 -27.97
N SER A 387 12.11 1.96 -27.23
CA SER A 387 13.32 1.47 -26.56
C SER A 387 14.02 2.55 -25.73
N ALA A 388 13.25 3.48 -25.19
CA ALA A 388 13.74 4.63 -24.46
C ALA A 388 13.07 4.77 -23.09
N ASP A 389 13.76 5.49 -22.22
CA ASP A 389 13.30 5.83 -20.88
C ASP A 389 12.07 6.74 -20.95
N VAL A 390 10.98 6.32 -20.29
CA VAL A 390 9.70 7.05 -20.24
C VAL A 390 9.88 8.46 -19.67
N ASN A 391 10.78 8.66 -18.71
CA ASN A 391 10.99 9.96 -18.07
C ASN A 391 11.69 10.96 -19.02
N GLN A 392 12.48 10.47 -19.98
CA GLN A 392 13.07 11.30 -21.04
C GLN A 392 12.03 11.69 -22.11
N GLN A 393 10.98 10.88 -22.27
CA GLN A 393 9.92 11.10 -23.23
C GLN A 393 8.63 11.65 -22.62
N TYR A 394 8.62 11.93 -21.32
CA TYR A 394 7.40 12.23 -20.57
C TYR A 394 6.56 13.33 -21.25
N THR A 395 7.15 14.48 -21.56
CA THR A 395 6.49 15.61 -22.24
C THR A 395 6.11 15.36 -23.70
N LYS A 396 6.59 14.27 -24.31
CA LYS A 396 6.15 13.82 -25.64
C LYS A 396 4.93 12.90 -25.55
N ILE A 397 4.78 12.19 -24.42
CA ILE A 397 3.71 11.23 -24.17
C ILE A 397 2.53 11.91 -23.47
N THR A 398 2.79 12.88 -22.60
CA THR A 398 1.78 13.62 -21.83
C THR A 398 1.67 15.07 -22.30
N PHE A 399 0.52 15.68 -22.01
CA PHE A 399 0.28 17.10 -22.21
C PHE A 399 -0.15 17.73 -20.88
N THR A 400 0.74 18.53 -20.29
CA THR A 400 0.59 19.13 -18.95
C THR A 400 0.68 20.65 -19.04
N PRO A 401 -0.38 21.33 -19.51
CA PRO A 401 -0.32 22.75 -19.88
C PRO A 401 -0.56 23.71 -18.70
N THR A 402 -0.97 23.22 -17.53
CA THR A 402 -1.49 24.06 -16.46
C THR A 402 -0.49 24.25 -15.32
N GLN A 403 -0.74 25.26 -14.48
CA GLN A 403 0.06 25.48 -13.28
C GLN A 403 -0.16 24.41 -12.20
N ALA A 404 -1.24 23.62 -12.30
CA ALA A 404 -1.48 22.51 -11.38
C ALA A 404 -0.47 21.37 -11.60
N ASP A 405 0.02 21.21 -12.83
CA ASP A 405 0.99 20.17 -13.22
C ASP A 405 2.43 20.45 -12.73
N ARG A 406 2.66 21.60 -12.08
CA ARG A 406 4.01 22.09 -11.74
C ARG A 406 4.80 21.13 -10.86
N PHE A 407 4.18 20.52 -9.86
CA PHE A 407 4.86 19.56 -8.98
C PHE A 407 5.06 18.19 -9.64
N VAL A 408 4.14 17.77 -10.53
CA VAL A 408 4.34 16.59 -11.38
C VAL A 408 5.60 16.74 -12.23
N LEU A 409 5.73 17.88 -12.92
CA LEU A 409 6.90 18.17 -13.75
C LEU A 409 8.18 18.32 -12.92
N ALA A 410 8.08 18.89 -11.71
CA ALA A 410 9.20 18.96 -10.78
C ALA A 410 9.67 17.56 -10.36
N PHE A 411 8.75 16.67 -9.99
CA PHE A 411 9.06 15.29 -9.64
C PHE A 411 9.67 14.51 -10.81
N ARG A 412 9.06 14.56 -12.00
CA ARG A 412 9.60 13.88 -13.20
C ARG A 412 10.99 14.40 -13.59
N THR A 413 11.22 15.70 -13.44
CA THR A 413 12.54 16.30 -13.65
C THR A 413 13.55 15.85 -12.60
N TRP A 414 13.16 15.83 -11.33
CA TRP A 414 14.00 15.33 -10.24
C TRP A 414 14.38 13.87 -10.47
N LEU A 415 13.41 13.00 -10.76
CA LEU A 415 13.62 11.57 -10.96
C LEU A 415 14.59 11.32 -12.12
N ARG A 416 14.43 12.03 -13.24
CA ARG A 416 15.35 11.96 -14.39
C ARG A 416 16.75 12.48 -14.07
N LYS A 417 16.86 13.63 -13.38
CA LYS A 417 18.15 14.32 -13.17
C LYS A 417 18.98 13.67 -12.05
N PHE A 418 18.34 13.32 -10.95
CA PHE A 418 19.00 12.85 -9.72
C PHE A 418 18.71 11.38 -9.44
N GLY A 419 17.48 10.94 -9.66
CA GLY A 419 17.06 9.56 -9.40
C GLY A 419 17.41 8.53 -10.48
N ASN A 420 18.21 8.90 -11.49
CA ASN A 420 18.55 8.04 -12.65
C ASN A 420 17.30 7.43 -13.34
N SER A 421 16.23 8.20 -13.39
CA SER A 421 14.91 7.87 -13.97
C SER A 421 14.13 6.72 -13.33
N GLN A 422 14.70 6.01 -12.35
CA GLN A 422 14.02 4.92 -11.64
C GLN A 422 14.74 4.59 -10.33
N PRO A 423 14.04 3.96 -9.36
CA PRO A 423 14.69 3.40 -8.19
C PRO A 423 15.85 2.46 -8.57
N GLU A 424 16.93 2.48 -7.79
CA GLU A 424 18.06 1.57 -7.96
C GLU A 424 17.73 0.19 -7.36
N TRP A 425 17.10 -0.65 -8.18
CA TRP A 425 16.70 -2.00 -7.79
C TRP A 425 17.92 -2.92 -7.50
N PHE A 426 17.78 -3.79 -6.51
CA PHE A 426 18.66 -4.93 -6.31
C PHE A 426 18.32 -6.06 -7.30
N GLY A 427 19.35 -6.77 -7.77
CA GLY A 427 19.19 -7.87 -8.73
C GLY A 427 18.82 -7.41 -10.14
N ASN A 428 18.31 -8.33 -10.96
CA ASN A 428 17.94 -8.04 -12.34
C ASN A 428 16.42 -7.79 -12.47
N ALA A 429 15.99 -6.61 -12.02
CA ALA A 429 14.58 -6.22 -12.01
C ALA A 429 13.98 -5.97 -13.43
N SER A 430 14.83 -5.83 -14.45
CA SER A 430 14.42 -5.49 -15.82
C SER A 430 13.61 -6.56 -16.56
N GLN A 431 13.54 -7.78 -16.03
CA GLN A 431 12.85 -8.92 -16.66
C GLN A 431 11.49 -9.24 -16.04
N GLU A 432 11.11 -8.56 -14.95
CA GLU A 432 9.87 -8.87 -14.23
C GLU A 432 8.65 -8.24 -14.92
N THR A 433 7.56 -9.00 -14.99
CA THR A 433 6.28 -8.50 -15.48
C THR A 433 5.64 -7.62 -14.43
N LEU A 434 5.36 -6.35 -14.77
CA LEU A 434 4.71 -5.42 -13.85
C LEU A 434 3.30 -5.93 -13.48
N PRO A 435 2.92 -5.92 -12.18
CA PRO A 435 1.59 -6.30 -11.72
C PRO A 435 0.46 -5.60 -12.49
N SER A 436 0.63 -4.30 -12.77
CA SER A 436 -0.35 -3.53 -13.52
C SER A 436 -0.68 -4.13 -14.88
N THR A 437 0.24 -4.83 -15.55
CA THR A 437 -0.02 -5.43 -16.87
C THR A 437 -0.78 -6.74 -16.85
N VAL A 438 -0.84 -7.42 -15.70
CA VAL A 438 -1.39 -8.79 -15.60
C VAL A 438 -2.61 -8.88 -14.68
N LEU A 439 -2.69 -8.03 -13.66
CA LEU A 439 -3.78 -8.09 -12.69
C LEU A 439 -5.10 -7.57 -13.25
N SER A 440 -6.18 -8.29 -12.96
CA SER A 440 -7.55 -7.86 -13.21
C SER A 440 -7.97 -6.73 -12.27
N LYS A 441 -9.07 -6.04 -12.59
CA LYS A 441 -9.66 -5.01 -11.71
C LYS A 441 -9.92 -5.55 -10.29
N ARG A 442 -10.37 -6.80 -10.18
CA ARG A 442 -10.70 -7.46 -8.91
C ARG A 442 -9.48 -7.66 -8.02
N GLU A 443 -8.35 -8.03 -8.62
CA GLU A 443 -7.07 -8.23 -7.93
C GLU A 443 -6.39 -6.89 -7.60
N MET A 444 -6.50 -5.91 -8.50
CA MET A 444 -6.03 -4.55 -8.24
C MET A 444 -6.72 -3.91 -7.04
N LEU A 445 -8.01 -4.17 -6.82
CA LEU A 445 -8.78 -3.62 -5.70
C LEU A 445 -8.87 -4.57 -4.48
N ASP A 446 -7.99 -5.57 -4.38
CA ASP A 446 -7.96 -6.49 -3.25
C ASP A 446 -7.41 -5.80 -1.98
N ARG A 447 -8.31 -5.28 -1.16
CA ARG A 447 -7.95 -4.64 0.12
C ARG A 447 -7.39 -5.64 1.13
N TYR A 448 -7.73 -6.92 1.01
CA TYR A 448 -7.37 -7.90 2.03
C TYR A 448 -5.86 -8.11 2.09
N GLU A 449 -5.28 -8.47 0.95
CA GLU A 449 -3.84 -8.67 0.79
C GLU A 449 -3.08 -7.35 0.92
N GLN A 450 -3.62 -6.27 0.36
CA GLN A 450 -2.91 -4.99 0.30
C GLN A 450 -2.87 -4.24 1.64
N HIS A 451 -3.87 -4.42 2.50
CA HIS A 451 -4.04 -3.64 3.72
C HIS A 451 -4.51 -4.48 4.93
N THR A 452 -5.65 -5.18 4.84
CA THR A 452 -6.30 -5.79 6.02
C THR A 452 -5.41 -6.79 6.73
N LEU A 453 -4.68 -7.65 6.01
CA LEU A 453 -3.75 -8.60 6.63
C LEU A 453 -2.61 -7.95 7.41
N LYS A 454 -2.26 -6.72 7.04
CA LYS A 454 -1.12 -5.96 7.56
C LYS A 454 -1.52 -5.00 8.68
N CYS A 455 -2.74 -4.46 8.64
CA CYS A 455 -3.23 -3.54 9.65
C CYS A 455 -3.84 -4.29 10.83
N SER A 456 -3.23 -4.17 12.02
CA SER A 456 -3.67 -4.88 13.23
C SER A 456 -5.11 -4.55 13.60
N SER A 457 -5.51 -3.29 13.44
CA SER A 457 -6.87 -2.82 13.71
C SER A 457 -7.90 -3.38 12.71
N CYS A 458 -7.58 -3.38 11.41
CA CYS A 458 -8.51 -3.87 10.38
C CYS A 458 -8.62 -5.39 10.40
N LYS A 459 -7.51 -6.09 10.59
CA LYS A 459 -7.51 -7.55 10.79
C LYS A 459 -8.35 -7.95 11.99
N GLY A 460 -8.13 -7.32 13.14
CA GLY A 460 -8.89 -7.60 14.35
C GLY A 460 -10.39 -7.35 14.19
N ALA A 461 -10.78 -6.25 13.53
CA ALA A 461 -12.18 -5.95 13.23
C ALA A 461 -12.79 -6.98 12.27
N TYR A 462 -12.07 -7.36 11.22
CA TYR A 462 -12.50 -8.37 10.26
C TYR A 462 -12.73 -9.73 10.93
N ASP A 463 -11.77 -10.20 11.74
CA ASP A 463 -11.86 -11.46 12.49
C ASP A 463 -13.03 -11.44 13.49
N ALA A 464 -13.23 -10.30 14.17
CA ALA A 464 -14.37 -10.11 15.07
C ALA A 464 -15.69 -10.16 14.32
N PHE A 465 -15.81 -9.52 13.16
CA PHE A 465 -17.05 -9.53 12.36
C PHE A 465 -17.34 -10.91 11.80
N GLN A 466 -16.33 -11.67 11.37
CA GLN A 466 -16.48 -13.07 10.98
C GLN A 466 -16.98 -13.93 12.14
N THR A 467 -16.43 -13.72 13.34
CA THR A 467 -16.83 -14.45 14.54
C THR A 467 -18.27 -14.13 14.93
N LEU A 468 -18.63 -12.84 14.98
CA LEU A 468 -19.98 -12.37 15.30
C LEU A 468 -21.00 -12.87 14.27
N GLN A 469 -20.68 -12.83 12.97
CA GLN A 469 -21.52 -13.42 11.93
C GLN A 469 -21.83 -14.88 12.24
N LYS A 470 -20.81 -15.71 12.52
CA LYS A 470 -21.00 -17.14 12.84
C LYS A 470 -21.82 -17.35 14.11
N VAL A 471 -21.59 -16.54 15.14
CA VAL A 471 -22.36 -16.59 16.40
C VAL A 471 -23.83 -16.28 16.14
N PHE A 472 -24.15 -15.21 15.42
CA PHE A 472 -25.53 -14.84 15.12
C PHE A 472 -26.21 -15.80 14.13
N MET A 473 -25.47 -16.40 13.20
CA MET A 473 -25.98 -17.51 12.38
C MET A 473 -26.34 -18.71 13.26
N GLY A 474 -25.48 -19.09 14.21
CA GLY A 474 -25.76 -20.16 15.17
C GLY A 474 -26.98 -19.86 16.04
N ALA A 475 -27.07 -18.63 16.58
CA ALA A 475 -28.22 -18.17 17.36
C ALA A 475 -29.53 -18.23 16.56
N THR A 476 -29.48 -17.85 15.28
CA THR A 476 -30.62 -17.97 14.36
C THR A 476 -31.08 -19.42 14.22
N VAL A 477 -30.16 -20.35 13.98
CA VAL A 477 -30.48 -21.79 13.85
C VAL A 477 -31.10 -22.32 15.14
N VAL A 478 -30.53 -22.01 16.30
CA VAL A 478 -31.05 -22.44 17.62
C VAL A 478 -32.44 -21.88 17.88
N CYS A 479 -32.66 -20.58 17.63
CA CYS A 479 -33.98 -19.96 17.81
C CYS A 479 -35.02 -20.59 16.87
N CYS A 480 -34.69 -20.78 15.59
CA CYS A 480 -35.59 -21.44 14.63
C CYS A 480 -35.93 -22.89 15.05
N ALA A 481 -34.94 -23.66 15.53
CA ALA A 481 -35.14 -25.04 15.95
C ALA A 481 -35.99 -25.16 17.23
N THR A 482 -35.98 -24.13 18.08
CA THR A 482 -36.63 -24.15 19.39
C THR A 482 -37.92 -23.34 19.46
N ALA A 483 -38.23 -22.51 18.46
CA ALA A 483 -39.39 -21.61 18.43
C ALA A 483 -40.75 -22.32 18.64
N GLY A 484 -40.86 -23.60 18.25
CA GLY A 484 -42.08 -24.40 18.43
C GLY A 484 -42.19 -25.16 19.76
N ILE A 485 -41.12 -25.18 20.58
CA ILE A 485 -41.06 -26.01 21.80
C ILE A 485 -41.92 -25.43 22.94
N PRO A 486 -41.87 -24.13 23.26
CA PRO A 486 -42.66 -23.58 24.38
C PRO A 486 -44.17 -23.79 24.23
N ALA A 487 -44.89 -23.91 25.34
CA ALA A 487 -46.35 -23.98 25.33
C ALA A 487 -46.98 -22.59 25.12
N GLU A 488 -46.34 -21.56 25.66
CA GLU A 488 -46.80 -20.18 25.66
C GLU A 488 -46.56 -19.50 24.32
N VAL A 489 -47.62 -19.01 23.68
CA VAL A 489 -47.56 -18.32 22.38
C VAL A 489 -46.63 -17.09 22.44
N GLN A 490 -46.62 -16.36 23.55
CA GLN A 490 -45.73 -15.20 23.74
C GLN A 490 -44.26 -15.59 23.64
N LEU A 491 -43.88 -16.72 24.25
CA LEU A 491 -42.49 -17.19 24.22
C LEU A 491 -42.09 -17.67 22.81
N ARG A 492 -43.01 -18.30 22.07
CA ARG A 492 -42.80 -18.63 20.65
C ARG A 492 -42.56 -17.38 19.80
N ILE A 493 -43.35 -16.33 20.00
CA ILE A 493 -43.20 -15.05 19.30
C ILE A 493 -41.84 -14.41 19.63
N LEU A 494 -41.44 -14.39 20.90
CA LEU A 494 -40.15 -13.84 21.32
C LEU A 494 -38.97 -14.59 20.71
N ILE A 495 -38.99 -15.93 20.70
CA ILE A 495 -37.93 -16.73 20.08
C ILE A 495 -37.90 -16.52 18.56
N GLY A 496 -39.07 -16.45 17.90
CA GLY A 496 -39.17 -16.14 16.48
C GLY A 496 -38.62 -14.75 16.14
N ALA A 497 -38.92 -13.74 16.95
CA ALA A 497 -38.36 -12.39 16.80
C ALA A 497 -36.83 -12.39 17.01
N ALA A 498 -36.34 -13.11 18.01
CA ALA A 498 -34.90 -13.27 18.26
C ALA A 498 -34.18 -13.95 17.08
N ALA A 499 -34.82 -14.92 16.41
CA ALA A 499 -34.28 -15.54 15.20
C ALA A 499 -34.11 -14.52 14.06
N LEU A 500 -35.12 -13.67 13.83
CA LEU A 500 -35.08 -12.63 12.80
C LEU A 500 -34.01 -11.57 13.09
N VAL A 501 -33.94 -11.10 14.34
CA VAL A 501 -32.90 -10.13 14.76
C VAL A 501 -31.51 -10.74 14.61
N SER A 502 -31.32 -11.99 15.02
CA SER A 502 -30.05 -12.69 14.87
C SER A 502 -29.67 -12.85 13.39
N ALA A 503 -30.62 -13.20 12.53
CA ALA A 503 -30.37 -13.31 11.09
C ALA A 503 -29.98 -11.97 10.47
N ALA A 504 -30.66 -10.89 10.86
CA ALA A 504 -30.35 -9.52 10.41
C ALA A 504 -28.95 -9.08 10.87
N LEU A 505 -28.58 -9.36 12.12
CA LEU A 505 -27.24 -9.07 12.64
C LEU A 505 -26.16 -9.88 11.92
N ALA A 506 -26.39 -11.18 11.68
CA ALA A 506 -25.47 -12.01 10.90
C ALA A 506 -25.25 -11.43 9.49
N TYR A 507 -26.32 -11.02 8.81
CA TYR A 507 -26.23 -10.36 7.51
C TYR A 507 -25.48 -9.03 7.59
N ALA A 508 -25.76 -8.20 8.59
CA ALA A 508 -25.08 -6.92 8.78
C ALA A 508 -23.56 -7.11 8.95
N PHE A 509 -23.12 -8.06 9.80
CA PHE A 509 -21.68 -8.34 9.95
C PHE A 509 -21.05 -8.90 8.66
N HIS A 510 -21.76 -9.74 7.92
CA HIS A 510 -21.30 -10.21 6.62
C HIS A 510 -21.15 -9.06 5.60
N ASP A 511 -22.09 -8.13 5.57
CA ASP A 511 -22.02 -6.98 4.66
C ASP A 511 -20.88 -6.04 5.03
N LEU A 512 -20.72 -5.73 6.32
CA LEU A 512 -19.62 -4.91 6.83
C LEU A 512 -18.24 -5.50 6.54
N GLN A 513 -18.10 -6.83 6.54
CA GLN A 513 -16.85 -7.53 6.20
C GLN A 513 -16.34 -7.17 4.80
N LYS A 514 -17.21 -6.84 3.85
CA LYS A 514 -16.81 -6.50 2.47
C LYS A 514 -15.85 -5.31 2.43
N ASN A 515 -16.01 -4.35 3.35
CA ASN A 515 -15.13 -3.17 3.42
C ASN A 515 -13.66 -3.50 3.70
N PHE A 516 -13.37 -4.69 4.26
CA PHE A 516 -12.01 -5.17 4.53
C PHE A 516 -11.41 -6.01 3.40
N VAL A 517 -12.24 -6.48 2.46
CA VAL A 517 -11.79 -7.43 1.43
C VAL A 517 -11.81 -6.77 0.06
N PHE A 518 -12.96 -6.21 -0.32
CA PHE A 518 -13.15 -5.66 -1.65
C PHE A 518 -14.42 -4.82 -1.71
N VAL A 519 -14.27 -3.66 -2.34
CA VAL A 519 -15.37 -2.83 -2.79
C VAL A 519 -15.10 -2.50 -4.25
N ASP A 520 -16.06 -2.75 -5.12
CA ASP A 520 -15.90 -2.34 -6.51
C ASP A 520 -16.01 -0.83 -6.59
N TYR A 521 -14.94 -0.16 -7.03
CA TYR A 521 -14.92 1.29 -7.20
C TYR A 521 -15.20 1.62 -8.66
N VAL A 522 -16.33 2.26 -8.91
CA VAL A 522 -16.79 2.65 -10.24
C VAL A 522 -17.06 4.15 -10.24
N HIS A 523 -16.12 4.92 -10.81
CA HIS A 523 -16.20 6.39 -10.86
C HIS A 523 -17.51 6.93 -11.43
N ALA A 524 -18.10 6.19 -12.39
CA ALA A 524 -19.35 6.56 -13.04
C ALA A 524 -20.59 6.37 -12.16
N ASP A 525 -20.54 5.48 -11.16
CA ASP A 525 -21.67 5.21 -10.26
C ASP A 525 -21.71 6.19 -9.07
N ILE A 526 -20.63 6.96 -8.89
CA ILE A 526 -20.51 8.01 -7.88
C ILE A 526 -20.97 9.31 -8.51
N ASP A 527 -22.29 9.52 -8.51
CA ASP A 527 -22.94 10.71 -9.08
C ASP A 527 -22.51 12.01 -8.40
#